data_AF-A0A9W8NZB5-F1
#
_entry.id   AF-A0A9W8NZB5-F1
#
_cell.length_a   1.000
_cell.length_b   1.000
_cell.length_c   1.000
_cell.angle_alpha   90.00
_cell.angle_beta   90.00
_cell.angle_gamma   90.00
#
_symmetry.space_group_name_H-M   'P 1'
#
loop_
_entity.id
_entity.type
_entity.pdbx_description
1 polymer ?
#
loop_
_entity_poly.entity_id
_entity_poly.type
_entity_poly.pdbx_seq_one_letter_code
_entity_poly.pdbx_strand_id
1 'polypeptide(L)'
;MFLSIFKLPYVIAPVFWLAPQLLAVSIRSSGYGDTIDVGYAKYRGNRSFENTVAYLGIPYAEPPLGDRRFRAPLPLNTTRVSQETAGQIVDAKQYPEFCVQGSTGDNDAGGAGTEDCLKMNVYAPFGAKSGDNLPVLVYFHGGGFVYGNPANWPFDSWIHQSPNIVVASVYYRLDSFGFLNIPEFSDSAFGDFNAGFLDQTESLRWIKAHVSAFGGNPGNVTINGQSAGAASVELHLVANQERLFTGAIAQSVGRSPIEMPENQVPVFNFYAETAGCGSGSVADKLDCLRHASISALARAQDAPRIQPSAFDGAYPTFNPVVDGKIITNYPSVSIQNGNFVKVPLIVGATSNETGTLEPTLPETMKTAFPGLSAESADKFFEVPLLDPPRFPS
;
A
#
# COMPACT_ATOMS: atom_id res chain seq x y z
N MET A 1 -24.87 27.37 75.54
CA MET A 1 -24.11 27.56 76.79
C MET A 1 -22.65 27.42 76.42
N PHE A 2 -21.96 28.56 76.40
CA PHE A 2 -20.53 28.85 76.13
C PHE A 2 -19.71 27.97 75.16
N LEU A 3 -19.33 28.57 74.02
CA LEU A 3 -18.02 28.31 73.40
C LEU A 3 -17.45 29.58 72.74
N SER A 4 -16.17 29.78 73.00
CA SER A 4 -15.33 30.97 72.83
C SER A 4 -15.12 31.44 71.40
N ILE A 5 -15.01 32.76 71.25
CA ILE A 5 -14.36 33.45 70.13
C ILE A 5 -13.07 34.05 70.67
N PHE A 6 -11.92 33.67 70.12
CA PHE A 6 -10.66 34.39 70.31
C PHE A 6 -10.18 34.92 68.96
N LYS A 7 -10.07 36.25 68.86
CA LYS A 7 -9.28 36.95 67.84
C LYS A 7 -7.97 37.37 68.49
N LEU A 8 -6.84 37.15 67.81
CA LEU A 8 -5.58 37.82 68.08
C LEU A 8 -5.00 38.44 66.79
N PRO A 9 -4.17 39.49 66.90
CA PRO A 9 -3.84 40.40 65.81
C PRO A 9 -2.57 40.02 65.04
N TYR A 10 -2.49 40.56 63.83
CA TYR A 10 -1.41 40.42 62.86
C TYR A 10 -0.09 41.05 63.34
N VAL A 11 1.02 40.33 63.13
CA VAL A 11 2.38 40.88 63.10
C VAL A 11 2.99 40.50 61.75
N ILE A 12 3.38 41.52 60.97
CA ILE A 12 4.00 41.38 59.65
C ILE A 12 5.52 41.29 59.84
N ALA A 13 6.15 40.25 59.31
CA ALA A 13 7.60 40.15 59.13
C ALA A 13 7.89 39.91 57.63
N PRO A 14 8.85 40.61 57.02
CA PRO A 14 9.14 40.45 55.59
C PRO A 14 10.01 39.21 55.37
N VAL A 15 9.47 38.24 54.62
CA VAL A 15 10.23 37.08 54.12
C VAL A 15 10.83 37.46 52.77
N PHE A 16 12.16 37.62 52.72
CA PHE A 16 12.90 37.74 51.46
C PHE A 16 12.84 36.40 50.72
N TRP A 17 12.18 36.38 49.57
CA TRP A 17 12.23 35.26 48.63
C TRP A 17 13.54 35.32 47.83
N LEU A 18 14.46 34.41 48.12
CA LEU A 18 15.56 34.06 47.21
C LEU A 18 14.97 33.21 46.07
N ALA A 19 14.81 33.82 44.89
CA ALA A 19 14.46 33.08 43.68
C ALA A 19 15.66 32.19 43.28
N PRO A 20 15.48 30.87 43.09
CA PRO A 20 16.53 30.05 42.52
C PRO A 20 16.68 30.43 41.05
N GLN A 21 17.85 30.95 40.67
CA GLN A 21 18.22 31.09 39.27
C GLN A 21 18.33 29.69 38.66
N LEU A 22 17.26 29.26 37.99
CA LEU A 22 17.33 28.14 37.06
C LEU A 22 18.27 28.55 35.93
N LEU A 23 19.51 28.05 35.99
CA LEU A 23 20.40 27.99 34.84
C LEU A 23 19.69 27.12 33.78
N ALA A 24 19.03 27.78 32.84
CA ALA A 24 18.58 27.14 31.61
C ALA A 24 19.83 26.67 30.87
N VAL A 25 20.19 25.40 31.06
CA VAL A 25 21.10 24.71 30.14
C VAL A 25 20.36 24.67 28.82
N SER A 26 20.72 25.58 27.91
CA SER A 26 20.37 25.46 26.51
C SER A 26 21.05 24.20 26.00
N ILE A 27 20.32 23.08 26.04
CA ILE A 27 20.64 21.93 25.21
C ILE A 27 20.46 22.44 23.79
N ARG A 28 21.57 22.84 23.16
CA ARG A 28 21.62 22.93 21.70
C ARG A 28 21.35 21.52 21.21
N SER A 29 20.09 21.21 20.89
CA SER A 29 19.79 20.03 20.09
C SER A 29 20.63 20.18 18.82
N SER A 30 21.56 19.27 18.58
CA SER A 30 22.18 19.13 17.27
C SER A 30 21.03 18.85 16.28
N GLY A 31 20.55 19.89 15.59
CA GLY A 31 19.29 19.91 14.83
C GLY A 31 19.29 19.12 13.52
N TYR A 32 19.97 17.97 13.52
CA TYR A 32 20.24 17.16 12.33
C TYR A 32 20.00 15.64 12.51
N GLY A 33 19.64 15.15 13.70
CA GLY A 33 19.46 13.71 13.93
C GLY A 33 18.21 13.10 13.27
N ASP A 34 17.25 13.94 12.89
CA ASP A 34 15.99 13.58 12.20
C ASP A 34 16.02 13.91 10.70
N THR A 35 17.17 14.35 10.16
CA THR A 35 17.33 14.70 8.74
C THR A 35 18.16 13.64 8.03
N ILE A 36 17.66 13.15 6.90
CA ILE A 36 18.34 12.15 6.07
C ILE A 36 18.64 12.72 4.69
N ASP A 37 19.83 12.44 4.16
CA ASP A 37 20.24 12.77 2.81
C ASP A 37 20.26 11.50 1.97
N VAL A 38 19.35 11.41 1.00
CA VAL A 38 19.25 10.25 0.09
C VAL A 38 20.03 10.45 -1.21
N GLY A 39 20.87 11.49 -1.28
CA GLY A 39 21.71 11.86 -2.41
C GLY A 39 21.07 12.90 -3.32
N TYR A 40 19.77 12.78 -3.61
CA TYR A 40 19.05 13.71 -4.47
C TYR A 40 18.21 14.75 -3.71
N ALA A 41 17.87 14.47 -2.45
CA ALA A 41 17.09 15.36 -1.59
C ALA A 41 17.43 15.09 -0.11
N LYS A 42 17.17 16.10 0.73
CA LYS A 42 17.25 15.98 2.19
C LYS A 42 15.84 15.98 2.76
N TYR A 43 15.50 14.99 3.58
CA TYR A 43 14.19 14.87 4.21
C TYR A 43 14.32 15.01 5.72
N ARG A 44 13.51 15.86 6.34
CA ARG A 44 13.37 15.91 7.80
C ARG A 44 12.16 15.09 8.22
N GLY A 45 12.40 14.01 8.93
CA GLY A 45 11.37 13.13 9.46
C GLY A 45 10.78 13.64 10.77
N ASN A 46 9.74 12.95 11.23
CA ASN A 46 9.13 13.13 12.54
C ASN A 46 9.80 12.20 13.56
N ARG A 47 10.37 12.73 14.64
CA ARG A 47 10.86 11.93 15.75
C ARG A 47 9.68 11.48 16.61
N SER A 48 9.02 10.40 16.18
CA SER A 48 7.80 9.87 16.81
C SER A 48 8.04 9.21 18.17
N PHE A 49 9.23 8.64 18.37
CA PHE A 49 9.72 8.17 19.67
C PHE A 49 11.16 8.65 19.92
N GLU A 50 11.66 8.53 21.16
CA GLU A 50 13.04 8.93 21.48
C GLU A 50 14.08 8.27 20.55
N ASN A 51 13.87 7.00 20.20
CA ASN A 51 14.76 6.20 19.38
C ASN A 51 14.24 5.93 17.95
N THR A 52 13.21 6.64 17.47
CA THR A 52 12.60 6.38 16.16
C THR A 52 12.36 7.67 15.38
N VAL A 53 12.65 7.63 14.08
CA VAL A 53 12.28 8.68 13.13
C VAL A 53 11.41 8.09 12.02
N ALA A 54 10.26 8.71 11.78
CA ALA A 54 9.35 8.40 10.69
C ALA A 54 9.51 9.46 9.59
N TYR A 55 9.98 9.06 8.42
CA TYR A 55 10.06 9.88 7.22
C TYR A 55 8.86 9.56 6.33
N LEU A 56 7.86 10.42 6.33
CA LEU A 56 6.54 10.17 5.74
C LEU A 56 6.42 10.85 4.38
N GLY A 57 5.86 10.14 3.40
CA GLY A 57 5.53 10.70 2.08
C GLY A 57 6.71 10.92 1.12
N ILE A 58 7.76 10.09 1.20
CA ILE A 58 8.88 10.15 0.26
C ILE A 58 8.45 9.61 -1.12
N PRO A 59 8.54 10.38 -2.21
CA PRO A 59 8.20 9.89 -3.55
C PRO A 59 9.22 8.84 -4.01
N TYR A 60 8.73 7.76 -4.63
CA TYR A 60 9.59 6.70 -5.18
C TYR A 60 9.50 6.59 -6.71
N ALA A 61 8.51 7.22 -7.32
CA ALA A 61 8.27 7.25 -8.76
C ALA A 61 7.75 8.64 -9.18
N GLU A 62 7.73 8.90 -10.49
CA GLU A 62 7.06 10.10 -11.02
C GLU A 62 5.53 10.01 -10.83
N PRO A 63 4.84 11.15 -10.61
CA PRO A 63 3.39 11.18 -10.49
C PRO A 63 2.69 10.60 -11.74
N PRO A 64 1.77 9.62 -11.60
CA PRO A 64 1.11 8.94 -12.71
C PRO A 64 -0.09 9.72 -13.27
N LEU A 65 0.08 11.02 -13.52
CA LEU A 65 -0.99 11.96 -13.90
C LEU A 65 -1.27 11.98 -15.41
N GLY A 66 -2.51 12.30 -15.79
CA GLY A 66 -2.91 12.56 -17.18
C GLY A 66 -2.57 11.38 -18.11
N ASP A 67 -1.75 11.62 -19.13
CA ASP A 67 -1.31 10.59 -20.08
C ASP A 67 -0.56 9.40 -19.44
N ARG A 68 -0.11 9.55 -18.20
CA ARG A 68 0.51 8.48 -17.39
C ARG A 68 -0.49 7.57 -16.68
N ARG A 69 -1.79 7.89 -16.68
CA ARG A 69 -2.82 6.97 -16.22
C ARG A 69 -2.76 5.65 -17.00
N PHE A 70 -2.95 4.56 -16.26
CA PHE A 70 -2.94 3.18 -16.79
C PHE A 70 -1.61 2.75 -17.42
N ARG A 71 -0.52 3.44 -17.10
CA ARG A 71 0.85 3.08 -17.53
C ARG A 71 1.70 2.66 -16.34
N ALA A 72 2.76 1.93 -16.63
CA ALA A 72 3.80 1.61 -15.66
C ALA A 72 4.33 2.90 -14.99
N PRO A 73 4.73 2.85 -13.70
CA PRO A 73 5.40 3.98 -13.07
C PRO A 73 6.70 4.29 -13.82
N LEU A 74 7.06 5.58 -13.87
CA LEU A 74 8.41 5.97 -14.28
C LEU A 74 9.28 6.08 -13.03
N PRO A 75 10.55 5.66 -13.10
CA PRO A 75 11.51 5.93 -12.03
C PRO A 75 11.55 7.42 -11.71
N LEU A 76 11.68 7.73 -10.42
CA LEU A 76 11.77 9.11 -9.96
C LEU A 76 12.94 9.82 -10.65
N ASN A 77 12.66 10.96 -11.27
CA ASN A 77 13.66 11.83 -11.85
C ASN A 77 14.39 12.58 -10.72
N THR A 78 15.41 11.94 -10.16
CA THR A 78 16.22 12.47 -9.06
C THR A 78 16.92 13.79 -9.42
N THR A 79 17.25 14.01 -10.69
CA THR A 79 17.81 15.29 -11.17
C THR A 79 16.79 16.42 -11.04
N ARG A 80 15.55 16.20 -11.49
CA ARG A 80 14.46 17.15 -11.35
C ARG A 80 14.20 17.46 -9.87
N VAL A 81 14.07 16.44 -9.03
CA VAL A 81 13.83 16.62 -7.58
C VAL A 81 14.99 17.38 -6.92
N SER A 82 16.24 17.09 -7.27
CA SER A 82 17.40 17.81 -6.75
C SER A 82 17.39 19.29 -7.14
N GLN A 83 16.98 19.60 -8.37
CA GLN A 83 16.83 20.98 -8.86
C GLN A 83 15.67 21.71 -8.17
N GLU A 84 14.51 21.07 -8.03
CA GLU A 84 13.32 21.64 -7.37
C GLU A 84 13.56 21.91 -5.89
N THR A 85 14.26 21.01 -5.20
CA THR A 85 14.58 21.20 -3.78
C THR A 85 15.71 22.21 -3.57
N ALA A 86 16.61 22.40 -4.54
CA ALA A 86 17.72 23.35 -4.48
C ALA A 86 18.54 23.25 -3.17
N GLY A 87 18.72 22.02 -2.67
CA GLY A 87 19.42 21.74 -1.40
C GLY A 87 18.65 22.08 -0.12
N GLN A 88 17.41 22.56 -0.23
CA GLN A 88 16.51 22.76 0.90
C GLN A 88 16.09 21.41 1.51
N ILE A 89 15.79 21.43 2.80
CA ILE A 89 15.28 20.27 3.52
C ILE A 89 13.77 20.19 3.28
N VAL A 90 13.33 19.08 2.70
CA VAL A 90 11.92 18.73 2.50
C VAL A 90 11.34 18.23 3.82
N ASP A 91 10.17 18.75 4.19
CA ASP A 91 9.45 18.29 5.37
C ASP A 91 8.76 16.93 5.07
N ALA A 92 9.15 15.89 5.80
CA ALA A 92 8.63 14.52 5.68
C ALA A 92 8.03 14.07 7.01
N LYS A 93 7.34 14.97 7.71
CA LYS A 93 6.74 14.70 9.04
C LYS A 93 5.29 14.25 9.01
N GLN A 94 4.61 14.38 7.88
CA GLN A 94 3.18 14.13 7.75
C GLN A 94 2.92 13.06 6.70
N TYR A 95 1.91 12.22 6.95
CA TYR A 95 1.46 11.27 5.95
C TYR A 95 1.01 12.00 4.68
N PRO A 96 1.37 11.49 3.49
CA PRO A 96 0.82 12.00 2.25
C PRO A 96 -0.65 11.62 2.14
N GLU A 97 -1.37 12.26 1.22
CA GLU A 97 -2.65 11.73 0.77
C GLU A 97 -2.47 10.34 0.14
N PHE A 98 -3.43 9.45 0.39
CA PHE A 98 -3.43 8.08 -0.14
C PHE A 98 -3.89 8.07 -1.60
N CYS A 99 -3.63 6.96 -2.31
CA CYS A 99 -4.06 6.78 -3.69
C CYS A 99 -5.58 6.83 -3.83
N VAL A 100 -6.09 7.29 -4.97
CA VAL A 100 -7.52 7.24 -5.27
C VAL A 100 -8.07 5.82 -5.00
N GLN A 101 -9.10 5.72 -4.17
CA GLN A 101 -9.72 4.45 -3.77
C GLN A 101 -11.10 4.29 -4.40
N GLY A 102 -11.54 3.05 -4.61
CA GLY A 102 -12.95 2.73 -4.85
C GLY A 102 -13.76 2.67 -3.56
N SER A 103 -15.07 2.51 -3.71
CA SER A 103 -16.02 2.39 -2.61
C SER A 103 -15.80 1.11 -1.80
N THR A 104 -15.82 1.25 -0.48
CA THR A 104 -15.82 0.15 0.50
C THR A 104 -17.21 -0.41 0.80
N GLY A 105 -18.28 0.16 0.21
CA GLY A 105 -19.68 -0.10 0.61
C GLY A 105 -20.16 0.88 1.68
N ASP A 106 -21.24 0.57 2.40
CA ASP A 106 -21.68 1.29 3.60
C ASP A 106 -21.86 2.83 3.47
N ASN A 107 -22.35 3.31 2.31
CA ASN A 107 -22.48 4.72 1.94
C ASN A 107 -21.16 5.46 1.64
N ASP A 108 -20.06 4.74 1.49
CA ASP A 108 -18.83 5.27 0.88
C ASP A 108 -19.03 5.47 -0.63
N ALA A 109 -18.87 6.71 -1.10
CA ALA A 109 -19.02 7.05 -2.51
C ALA A 109 -17.78 6.71 -3.35
N GLY A 110 -16.67 6.29 -2.71
CA GLY A 110 -15.39 6.10 -3.39
C GLY A 110 -14.78 7.43 -3.87
N GLY A 111 -13.62 7.35 -4.53
CA GLY A 111 -12.93 8.46 -5.17
C GLY A 111 -12.13 9.38 -4.24
N ALA A 112 -12.06 9.08 -2.94
CA ALA A 112 -11.17 9.78 -2.01
C ALA A 112 -9.70 9.45 -2.31
N GLY A 113 -8.82 10.43 -2.07
CA GLY A 113 -7.37 10.32 -2.30
C GLY A 113 -6.88 11.19 -3.45
N THR A 114 -5.65 10.93 -3.89
CA THR A 114 -4.95 11.67 -4.94
C THR A 114 -4.31 10.73 -5.95
N GLU A 115 -4.09 11.20 -7.18
CA GLU A 115 -3.32 10.46 -8.18
C GLU A 115 -1.81 10.64 -7.99
N ASP A 116 -1.35 11.74 -7.37
CA ASP A 116 0.04 11.92 -6.96
C ASP A 116 0.31 11.19 -5.63
N CYS A 117 0.24 9.86 -5.68
CA CYS A 117 0.26 9.00 -4.51
C CYS A 117 1.43 8.01 -4.46
N LEU A 118 2.31 7.96 -5.48
CA LEU A 118 3.45 7.02 -5.54
C LEU A 118 4.58 7.41 -4.57
N LYS A 119 4.26 7.26 -3.28
CA LYS A 119 5.04 7.67 -2.12
C LYS A 119 5.21 6.49 -1.17
N MET A 120 6.15 6.59 -0.24
CA MET A 120 6.33 5.64 0.84
C MET A 120 6.66 6.33 2.14
N ASN A 121 6.39 5.65 3.25
CA ASN A 121 6.88 6.04 4.56
C ASN A 121 8.07 5.15 4.91
N VAL A 122 9.13 5.73 5.48
CA VAL A 122 10.30 5.00 5.97
C VAL A 122 10.45 5.26 7.47
N TYR A 123 10.48 4.19 8.26
CA TYR A 123 10.65 4.21 9.71
C TYR A 123 12.02 3.63 10.04
N ALA A 124 12.85 4.39 10.75
CA ALA A 124 14.22 4.00 11.06
C ALA A 124 14.63 4.38 12.49
N PRO A 125 15.59 3.67 13.10
CA PRO A 125 16.13 4.06 14.40
C PRO A 125 16.75 5.45 14.36
N PHE A 126 16.55 6.23 15.42
CA PHE A 126 17.15 7.57 15.52
C PHE A 126 18.67 7.49 15.47
N GLY A 127 19.27 8.25 14.54
CA GLY A 127 20.72 8.25 14.31
C GLY A 127 21.25 7.12 13.43
N ALA A 128 20.37 6.26 12.90
CA ALA A 128 20.76 5.25 11.89
C ALA A 128 21.33 5.93 10.65
N LYS A 129 22.35 5.32 10.05
CA LYS A 129 23.10 5.87 8.93
C LYS A 129 23.67 4.78 8.03
N SER A 130 24.09 5.18 6.83
CA SER A 130 24.79 4.29 5.90
C SER A 130 25.97 3.59 6.57
N GLY A 131 26.01 2.26 6.42
CA GLY A 131 26.99 1.38 7.06
C GLY A 131 26.43 0.56 8.25
N ASP A 132 25.30 0.95 8.83
CA ASP A 132 24.68 0.20 9.94
C ASP A 132 24.12 -1.16 9.50
N ASN A 133 23.81 -1.32 8.20
CA ASN A 133 23.43 -2.57 7.54
C ASN A 133 22.22 -3.30 8.18
N LEU A 134 21.22 -2.54 8.63
CA LEU A 134 20.01 -3.07 9.26
C LEU A 134 19.16 -3.87 8.24
N PRO A 135 18.51 -4.98 8.63
CA PRO A 135 17.47 -5.61 7.82
C PRO A 135 16.39 -4.60 7.40
N VAL A 136 15.85 -4.76 6.20
CA VAL A 136 14.78 -3.91 5.65
C VAL A 136 13.52 -4.73 5.48
N LEU A 137 12.41 -4.25 6.04
CA LEU A 137 11.07 -4.79 5.79
C LEU A 137 10.30 -3.83 4.88
N VAL A 138 9.75 -4.32 3.78
CA VAL A 138 8.90 -3.52 2.87
C VAL A 138 7.47 -4.03 2.97
N TYR A 139 6.55 -3.19 3.42
CA TYR A 139 5.15 -3.51 3.65
C TYR A 139 4.25 -3.02 2.52
N PHE A 140 3.49 -3.95 1.92
CA PHE A 140 2.39 -3.69 1.00
C PHE A 140 1.06 -3.88 1.75
N HIS A 141 0.23 -2.84 1.77
CA HIS A 141 -1.04 -2.87 2.49
C HIS A 141 -2.10 -3.74 1.79
N GLY A 142 -3.12 -4.16 2.54
CA GLY A 142 -4.31 -4.84 2.01
C GLY A 142 -5.37 -3.87 1.47
N GLY A 143 -6.59 -4.39 1.27
CA GLY A 143 -7.75 -3.63 0.80
C GLY A 143 -8.28 -4.06 -0.58
N GLY A 144 -8.10 -5.34 -0.92
CA GLY A 144 -8.69 -5.96 -2.10
C GLY A 144 -8.25 -5.37 -3.44
N PHE A 145 -7.13 -4.63 -3.47
CA PHE A 145 -6.70 -3.78 -4.59
C PHE A 145 -7.63 -2.60 -4.92
N VAL A 146 -8.70 -2.37 -4.15
CA VAL A 146 -9.72 -1.32 -4.36
C VAL A 146 -9.47 -0.10 -3.47
N TYR A 147 -9.06 -0.34 -2.23
CA TYR A 147 -8.82 0.67 -1.21
C TYR A 147 -7.61 0.30 -0.36
N GLY A 148 -7.23 1.16 0.58
CA GLY A 148 -6.21 0.86 1.58
C GLY A 148 -5.17 1.96 1.69
N ASN A 149 -4.65 2.11 2.91
CA ASN A 149 -3.67 3.14 3.23
C ASN A 149 -2.65 2.56 4.22
N PRO A 150 -1.34 2.58 3.91
CA PRO A 150 -0.32 2.10 4.83
C PRO A 150 -0.22 2.93 6.12
N ALA A 151 -0.71 4.18 6.13
CA ALA A 151 -0.79 5.00 7.35
C ALA A 151 -1.76 4.43 8.41
N ASN A 152 -2.67 3.52 8.03
CA ASN A 152 -3.52 2.81 8.99
C ASN A 152 -2.74 1.81 9.84
N TRP A 153 -1.48 1.52 9.48
CA TRP A 153 -0.60 0.61 10.21
C TRP A 153 0.82 1.20 10.36
N PRO A 154 1.00 2.22 11.21
CA PRO A 154 2.29 2.86 11.41
C PRO A 154 3.30 1.92 12.09
N PHE A 155 4.54 1.89 11.60
CA PHE A 155 5.59 0.99 12.08
C PHE A 155 6.58 1.64 13.06
N ASP A 156 6.36 2.90 13.45
CA ASP A 156 7.23 3.59 14.40
C ASP A 156 7.29 2.89 15.77
N SER A 157 6.16 2.36 16.24
CA SER A 157 6.12 1.56 17.47
C SER A 157 6.94 0.27 17.39
N TRP A 158 7.12 -0.31 16.20
CA TRP A 158 7.95 -1.50 15.98
C TRP A 158 9.42 -1.14 16.06
N ILE A 159 9.82 -0.03 15.42
CA ILE A 159 11.19 0.48 15.54
C ILE A 159 11.50 0.83 17.00
N HIS A 160 10.55 1.41 17.72
CA HIS A 160 10.74 1.76 19.13
C HIS A 160 11.06 0.52 19.98
N GLN A 161 10.32 -0.57 19.78
CA GLN A 161 10.50 -1.84 20.48
C GLN A 161 11.73 -2.62 20.01
N SER A 162 12.07 -2.51 18.73
CA SER A 162 13.17 -3.23 18.08
C SER A 162 13.96 -2.29 17.18
N PRO A 163 14.88 -1.48 17.75
CA PRO A 163 15.63 -0.45 17.00
C PRO A 163 16.79 -1.06 16.19
N ASN A 164 16.51 -2.12 15.45
CA ASN A 164 17.47 -2.91 14.69
C ASN A 164 16.95 -3.26 13.29
N ILE A 165 15.92 -2.55 12.80
CA ILE A 165 15.29 -2.77 11.50
C ILE A 165 14.92 -1.42 10.88
N VAL A 166 14.89 -1.36 9.55
CA VAL A 166 14.23 -0.27 8.80
C VAL A 166 12.95 -0.82 8.18
N VAL A 167 11.84 -0.11 8.32
CA VAL A 167 10.57 -0.50 7.70
C VAL A 167 10.15 0.55 6.69
N ALA A 168 9.80 0.12 5.48
CA ALA A 168 9.19 0.97 4.46
C ALA A 168 7.76 0.51 4.20
N SER A 169 6.78 1.41 4.26
CA SER A 169 5.37 1.11 3.92
C SER A 169 4.97 1.86 2.66
N VAL A 170 4.47 1.14 1.66
CA VAL A 170 4.35 1.64 0.28
C VAL A 170 2.90 1.97 -0.06
N TYR A 171 2.67 3.15 -0.65
CA TYR A 171 1.42 3.48 -1.34
C TYR A 171 1.54 3.04 -2.81
N TYR A 172 0.53 2.39 -3.36
CA TYR A 172 0.49 1.95 -4.77
C TYR A 172 -0.90 2.18 -5.36
N ARG A 173 -1.01 2.37 -6.68
CA ARG A 173 -2.31 2.65 -7.31
C ARG A 173 -3.29 1.48 -7.13
N LEU A 174 -4.55 1.84 -6.96
CA LEU A 174 -5.66 0.93 -6.66
C LEU A 174 -6.73 1.02 -7.74
N ASP A 175 -7.65 0.06 -7.74
CA ASP A 175 -8.83 -0.03 -8.57
C ASP A 175 -8.47 0.21 -10.05
N SER A 176 -9.30 0.90 -10.84
CA SER A 176 -9.03 1.14 -12.26
C SER A 176 -7.75 1.94 -12.52
N PHE A 177 -7.29 2.76 -11.56
CA PHE A 177 -6.04 3.52 -11.70
C PHE A 177 -4.80 2.62 -11.68
N GLY A 178 -4.85 1.51 -10.93
CA GLY A 178 -3.74 0.55 -10.81
C GLY A 178 -3.94 -0.74 -11.62
N PHE A 179 -5.19 -1.12 -11.88
CA PHE A 179 -5.54 -2.47 -12.35
C PHE A 179 -6.58 -2.46 -13.49
N LEU A 180 -6.66 -1.37 -14.25
CA LEU A 180 -7.23 -1.45 -15.60
C LEU A 180 -6.32 -2.33 -16.46
N ASN A 181 -6.89 -3.42 -16.99
CA ASN A 181 -6.14 -4.45 -17.70
C ASN A 181 -6.93 -4.90 -18.93
N ILE A 182 -6.60 -4.43 -20.13
CA ILE A 182 -7.28 -4.82 -21.37
C ILE A 182 -6.29 -5.44 -22.37
N PRO A 183 -6.72 -6.35 -23.26
CA PRO A 183 -5.82 -7.06 -24.17
C PRO A 183 -4.90 -6.15 -24.99
N GLU A 184 -5.35 -4.94 -25.33
CA GLU A 184 -4.60 -3.94 -26.07
C GLU A 184 -3.34 -3.45 -25.34
N PHE A 185 -3.25 -3.63 -24.01
CA PHE A 185 -2.03 -3.29 -23.25
C PHE A 185 -0.85 -4.25 -23.54
N SER A 186 -1.07 -5.29 -24.34
CA SER A 186 0.03 -6.03 -24.98
C SER A 186 0.90 -5.12 -25.87
N ASP A 187 0.32 -4.04 -26.40
CA ASP A 187 1.04 -2.92 -27.00
C ASP A 187 1.14 -1.75 -26.00
N SER A 188 2.37 -1.46 -25.59
CA SER A 188 2.69 -0.36 -24.65
C SER A 188 2.23 1.03 -25.11
N ALA A 189 1.88 1.21 -26.40
CA ALA A 189 1.24 2.43 -26.87
C ALA A 189 -0.09 2.70 -26.14
N PHE A 190 -0.85 1.65 -25.80
CA PHE A 190 -2.15 1.76 -25.16
C PHE A 190 -2.08 1.89 -23.65
N GLY A 191 -1.13 1.22 -22.98
CA GLY A 191 -1.02 1.20 -21.53
C GLY A 191 -0.09 0.08 -21.06
N ASP A 192 -0.09 -0.22 -19.77
CA ASP A 192 0.66 -1.32 -19.20
C ASP A 192 -0.23 -2.11 -18.23
N PHE A 193 -0.16 -3.44 -18.32
CA PHE A 193 -0.84 -4.32 -17.37
C PHE A 193 -0.32 -4.11 -15.95
N ASN A 194 -1.20 -4.38 -14.98
CA ASN A 194 -0.85 -4.52 -13.56
C ASN A 194 -0.07 -3.31 -13.01
N ALA A 195 -0.46 -2.09 -13.41
CA ALA A 195 0.26 -0.85 -13.07
C ALA A 195 0.48 -0.67 -11.55
N GLY A 196 -0.49 -1.03 -10.71
CA GLY A 196 -0.37 -1.01 -9.25
C GLY A 196 0.62 -2.04 -8.68
N PHE A 197 0.84 -3.17 -9.36
CA PHE A 197 1.92 -4.11 -9.03
C PHE A 197 3.28 -3.58 -9.50
N LEU A 198 3.31 -2.91 -10.65
CA LEU A 198 4.52 -2.27 -11.15
C LEU A 198 4.96 -1.11 -10.25
N ASP A 199 4.01 -0.40 -9.63
CA ASP A 199 4.27 0.61 -8.58
C ASP A 199 5.04 0.00 -7.40
N GLN A 200 4.59 -1.16 -6.91
CA GLN A 200 5.28 -1.89 -5.84
C GLN A 200 6.69 -2.31 -6.27
N THR A 201 6.85 -2.77 -7.51
CA THR A 201 8.16 -3.11 -8.08
C THR A 201 9.09 -1.89 -8.14
N GLU A 202 8.59 -0.73 -8.55
CA GLU A 202 9.36 0.51 -8.58
C GLU A 202 9.74 1.00 -7.17
N SER A 203 8.85 0.84 -6.19
CA SER A 203 9.17 1.13 -4.79
C SER A 203 10.32 0.27 -4.27
N LEU A 204 10.40 -1.00 -4.68
CA LEU A 204 11.49 -1.89 -4.33
C LEU A 204 12.80 -1.47 -5.00
N ARG A 205 12.77 -1.01 -6.26
CA ARG A 205 13.96 -0.43 -6.91
C ARG A 205 14.47 0.79 -6.18
N TRP A 206 13.56 1.68 -5.77
CA TRP A 206 13.91 2.85 -4.96
C TRP A 206 14.56 2.43 -3.63
N ILE A 207 13.99 1.44 -2.94
CA ILE A 207 14.56 0.88 -1.69
C ILE A 207 15.98 0.36 -1.95
N LYS A 208 16.18 -0.42 -3.02
CA LYS A 208 17.51 -0.94 -3.38
C LYS A 208 18.53 0.18 -3.61
N ALA A 209 18.12 1.31 -4.17
CA ALA A 209 18.99 2.43 -4.47
C ALA A 209 19.26 3.34 -3.25
N HIS A 210 18.27 3.55 -2.37
CA HIS A 210 18.32 4.65 -1.40
C HIS A 210 18.20 4.24 0.08
N VAL A 211 17.76 3.03 0.41
CA VAL A 211 17.51 2.63 1.81
C VAL A 211 18.77 2.65 2.69
N SER A 212 19.94 2.56 2.07
CA SER A 212 21.24 2.68 2.76
C SER A 212 21.39 4.01 3.51
N ALA A 213 20.77 5.10 3.02
CA ALA A 213 20.81 6.38 3.72
C ALA A 213 20.19 6.26 5.13
N PHE A 214 19.11 5.50 5.25
CA PHE A 214 18.37 5.23 6.49
C PHE A 214 19.02 4.15 7.37
N GLY A 215 20.22 3.67 7.00
CA GLY A 215 20.92 2.57 7.67
C GLY A 215 20.46 1.16 7.28
N GLY A 216 19.50 1.04 6.36
CA GLY A 216 19.03 -0.25 5.84
C GLY A 216 20.04 -0.90 4.89
N ASN A 217 20.06 -2.23 4.88
CA ASN A 217 20.87 -3.03 3.97
C ASN A 217 20.05 -3.39 2.71
N PRO A 218 20.37 -2.84 1.53
CA PRO A 218 19.64 -3.17 0.30
C PRO A 218 19.81 -4.64 -0.11
N GLY A 219 20.81 -5.35 0.40
CA GLY A 219 21.02 -6.79 0.20
C GLY A 219 20.20 -7.69 1.14
N ASN A 220 19.50 -7.13 2.13
CA ASN A 220 18.70 -7.87 3.11
C ASN A 220 17.29 -7.27 3.22
N VAL A 221 16.49 -7.48 2.17
CA VAL A 221 15.13 -6.93 2.03
C VAL A 221 14.11 -8.05 2.15
N THR A 222 13.17 -7.93 3.08
CA THR A 222 12.03 -8.83 3.23
C THR A 222 10.77 -8.09 2.80
N ILE A 223 10.04 -8.63 1.83
CA ILE A 223 8.70 -8.12 1.49
C ILE A 223 7.66 -8.71 2.44
N ASN A 224 6.69 -7.90 2.85
CA ASN A 224 5.61 -8.24 3.75
C ASN A 224 4.31 -7.68 3.18
N GLY A 225 3.23 -8.46 3.25
CA GLY A 225 1.90 -7.89 3.03
C GLY A 225 0.81 -8.66 3.74
N GLN A 226 -0.36 -8.03 3.82
CA GLN A 226 -1.58 -8.59 4.39
C GLN A 226 -2.73 -8.53 3.37
N SER A 227 -3.58 -9.56 3.29
CA SER A 227 -4.71 -9.61 2.35
C SER A 227 -4.27 -9.40 0.89
N ALA A 228 -4.75 -8.35 0.21
CA ALA A 228 -4.29 -7.98 -1.13
C ALA A 228 -2.77 -7.71 -1.18
N GLY A 229 -2.17 -7.17 -0.11
CA GLY A 229 -0.72 -7.03 -0.01
C GLY A 229 -0.01 -8.38 0.12
N ALA A 230 -0.63 -9.38 0.73
CA ALA A 230 -0.09 -10.74 0.75
C ALA A 230 -0.23 -11.42 -0.64
N ALA A 231 -1.30 -11.10 -1.39
CA ALA A 231 -1.41 -11.48 -2.79
C ALA A 231 -0.33 -10.79 -3.64
N SER A 232 -0.01 -9.52 -3.40
CA SER A 232 1.16 -8.86 -4.00
C SER A 232 2.47 -9.59 -3.71
N VAL A 233 2.67 -10.06 -2.47
CA VAL A 233 3.85 -10.88 -2.11
C VAL A 233 3.87 -12.19 -2.92
N GLU A 234 2.73 -12.87 -3.05
CA GLU A 234 2.61 -14.08 -3.89
C GLU A 234 2.94 -13.78 -5.36
N LEU A 235 2.43 -12.67 -5.91
CA LEU A 235 2.75 -12.21 -7.27
C LEU A 235 4.24 -11.91 -7.44
N HIS A 236 4.87 -11.23 -6.49
CA HIS A 236 6.32 -10.98 -6.52
C HIS A 236 7.15 -12.27 -6.49
N LEU A 237 6.66 -13.34 -5.87
CA LEU A 237 7.33 -14.65 -5.87
C LEU A 237 7.26 -15.34 -7.23
N VAL A 238 6.17 -15.18 -7.98
CA VAL A 238 5.97 -15.86 -9.28
C VAL A 238 6.26 -14.98 -10.50
N ALA A 239 6.45 -13.67 -10.30
CA ALA A 239 6.67 -12.72 -11.38
C ALA A 239 7.99 -12.99 -12.10
N ASN A 240 7.94 -12.91 -13.43
CA ASN A 240 9.09 -12.96 -14.32
C ASN A 240 9.79 -11.59 -14.35
N GLN A 241 10.48 -11.26 -13.26
CA GLN A 241 11.16 -9.98 -13.08
C GLN A 241 12.46 -10.13 -12.30
N GLU A 242 13.18 -9.01 -12.16
CA GLU A 242 14.42 -8.98 -11.38
C GLU A 242 14.18 -9.27 -9.89
N ARG A 243 15.18 -9.86 -9.23
CA ARG A 243 15.09 -10.21 -7.81
C ARG A 243 15.44 -9.01 -6.92
N LEU A 244 14.43 -8.40 -6.32
CA LEU A 244 14.58 -7.21 -5.46
C LEU A 244 14.52 -7.50 -3.95
N PHE A 245 14.27 -8.75 -3.56
CA PHE A 245 14.10 -9.16 -2.16
C PHE A 245 14.77 -10.51 -1.87
N THR A 246 15.04 -10.74 -0.58
CA THR A 246 15.72 -11.93 -0.05
C THR A 246 14.88 -12.73 0.93
N GLY A 247 13.72 -12.23 1.37
CA GLY A 247 12.74 -12.92 2.21
C GLY A 247 11.32 -12.46 1.90
N ALA A 248 10.33 -13.24 2.31
CA ALA A 248 8.91 -12.92 2.11
C ALA A 248 8.05 -13.29 3.33
N ILE A 249 7.05 -12.45 3.64
CA ILE A 249 6.02 -12.70 4.65
C ILE A 249 4.65 -12.45 4.02
N ALA A 250 3.84 -13.49 3.89
CA ALA A 250 2.50 -13.43 3.30
C ALA A 250 1.43 -13.72 4.37
N GLN A 251 0.73 -12.69 4.83
CA GLN A 251 -0.25 -12.77 5.90
C GLN A 251 -1.68 -12.79 5.31
N SER A 252 -2.38 -13.92 5.42
CA SER A 252 -3.76 -14.05 4.94
C SER A 252 -3.89 -13.70 3.46
N VAL A 253 -3.28 -14.50 2.58
CA VAL A 253 -3.24 -14.24 1.13
C VAL A 253 -4.66 -14.05 0.57
N GLY A 254 -4.96 -12.86 0.04
CA GLY A 254 -6.23 -12.58 -0.61
C GLY A 254 -6.32 -13.30 -1.96
N ARG A 255 -7.08 -14.39 -2.03
CA ARG A 255 -7.21 -15.23 -3.22
C ARG A 255 -8.44 -14.91 -4.06
N SER A 256 -8.53 -13.67 -4.53
CA SER A 256 -9.42 -13.38 -5.67
C SER A 256 -8.89 -14.08 -6.92
N PRO A 257 -9.76 -14.60 -7.82
CA PRO A 257 -9.31 -15.11 -9.09
C PRO A 257 -8.47 -14.06 -9.83
N ILE A 258 -7.28 -14.46 -10.26
CA ILE A 258 -6.48 -13.69 -11.20
C ILE A 258 -6.88 -14.14 -12.60
N GLU A 259 -7.32 -13.20 -13.42
CA GLU A 259 -7.96 -13.53 -14.70
C GLU A 259 -7.08 -13.19 -15.90
N MET A 260 -7.51 -13.62 -17.08
CA MET A 260 -6.87 -13.20 -18.34
C MET A 260 -7.39 -11.81 -18.75
N PRO A 261 -6.57 -10.96 -19.41
CA PRO A 261 -7.00 -9.64 -19.88
C PRO A 261 -8.28 -9.63 -20.71
N GLU A 262 -8.56 -10.69 -21.47
CA GLU A 262 -9.75 -10.81 -22.31
C GLU A 262 -11.04 -10.77 -21.49
N ASN A 263 -11.01 -11.31 -20.26
CA ASN A 263 -12.15 -11.33 -19.34
C ASN A 263 -12.46 -9.94 -18.74
N GLN A 264 -11.58 -8.95 -18.93
CA GLN A 264 -11.76 -7.58 -18.45
C GLN A 264 -12.37 -6.64 -19.51
N VAL A 265 -12.55 -7.10 -20.75
CA VAL A 265 -13.17 -6.29 -21.81
C VAL A 265 -14.59 -5.80 -21.45
N PRO A 266 -15.47 -6.62 -20.84
CA PRO A 266 -16.78 -6.15 -20.41
C PRO A 266 -16.70 -5.01 -19.38
N VAL A 267 -15.88 -5.16 -18.33
CA VAL A 267 -15.75 -4.13 -17.29
C VAL A 267 -15.11 -2.85 -17.83
N PHE A 268 -14.14 -2.97 -18.75
CA PHE A 268 -13.56 -1.80 -19.43
C PHE A 268 -14.59 -1.03 -20.26
N ASN A 269 -15.41 -1.71 -21.06
CA ASN A 269 -16.41 -1.04 -21.88
C ASN A 269 -17.46 -0.33 -21.02
N PHE A 270 -17.94 -1.00 -19.97
CA PHE A 270 -18.89 -0.42 -19.03
C PHE A 270 -18.29 0.77 -18.28
N TYR A 271 -17.02 0.66 -17.85
CA TYR A 271 -16.26 1.73 -17.23
C TYR A 271 -16.13 2.95 -18.14
N ALA A 272 -15.71 2.73 -19.39
CA ALA A 272 -15.57 3.77 -20.39
C ALA A 272 -16.92 4.46 -20.66
N GLU A 273 -18.00 3.70 -20.85
CA GLU A 273 -19.34 4.25 -21.06
C GLU A 273 -19.82 5.09 -19.86
N THR A 274 -19.69 4.55 -18.65
CA THR A 274 -20.12 5.22 -17.42
C THR A 274 -19.32 6.49 -17.12
N ALA A 275 -18.05 6.52 -17.52
CA ALA A 275 -17.19 7.71 -17.42
C ALA A 275 -17.49 8.78 -18.49
N GLY A 276 -18.38 8.51 -19.46
CA GLY A 276 -18.65 9.38 -20.61
C GLY A 276 -17.65 9.24 -21.75
N CYS A 277 -16.86 8.17 -21.75
CA CYS A 277 -15.78 7.85 -22.69
C CYS A 277 -16.08 6.60 -23.53
N GLY A 278 -17.35 6.22 -23.72
CA GLY A 278 -17.74 4.97 -24.39
C GLY A 278 -17.64 4.95 -25.91
N SER A 279 -17.35 6.09 -26.55
CA SER A 279 -17.38 6.25 -28.02
C SER A 279 -16.02 6.03 -28.67
N GLY A 280 -16.02 5.54 -29.91
CA GLY A 280 -14.81 5.42 -30.74
C GLY A 280 -14.02 4.13 -30.54
N SER A 281 -12.79 4.13 -31.05
CA SER A 281 -11.84 3.02 -30.92
C SER A 281 -11.34 2.88 -29.47
N VAL A 282 -10.66 1.77 -29.14
CA VAL A 282 -10.04 1.60 -27.81
C VAL A 282 -9.05 2.73 -27.50
N ALA A 283 -8.32 3.22 -28.50
CA ALA A 283 -7.43 4.37 -28.34
C ALA A 283 -8.20 5.63 -27.95
N ASP A 284 -9.33 5.93 -28.61
CA ASP A 284 -10.17 7.09 -28.31
C ASP A 284 -10.75 7.01 -26.89
N LYS A 285 -11.20 5.82 -26.48
CA LYS A 285 -11.71 5.56 -25.12
C LYS A 285 -10.64 5.83 -24.06
N LEU A 286 -9.43 5.29 -24.25
CA LEU A 286 -8.31 5.47 -23.31
C LEU A 286 -7.83 6.92 -23.25
N ASP A 287 -7.79 7.61 -24.39
CA ASP A 287 -7.46 9.04 -24.45
C ASP A 287 -8.47 9.87 -23.66
N CYS A 288 -9.76 9.62 -23.84
CA CYS A 288 -10.81 10.24 -23.04
C CYS A 288 -10.67 9.93 -21.54
N LEU A 289 -10.45 8.66 -21.17
CA LEU A 289 -10.28 8.24 -19.78
C LEU A 289 -9.05 8.88 -19.11
N ARG A 290 -7.96 9.11 -19.86
CA ARG A 290 -6.77 9.82 -19.37
C ARG A 290 -7.04 11.27 -19.00
N HIS A 291 -8.04 11.89 -19.65
CA HIS A 291 -8.41 13.29 -19.46
C HIS A 291 -9.68 13.49 -18.60
N ALA A 292 -10.39 12.41 -18.27
CA ALA A 292 -11.58 12.47 -17.42
C ALA A 292 -11.26 12.92 -15.98
N SER A 293 -12.25 13.46 -15.27
CA SER A 293 -12.07 13.83 -13.86
C SER A 293 -11.96 12.58 -12.97
N ILE A 294 -11.22 12.69 -11.86
CA ILE A 294 -11.17 11.63 -10.82
C ILE A 294 -12.60 11.23 -10.40
N SER A 295 -13.51 12.19 -10.24
CA SER A 295 -14.90 11.93 -9.86
C SER A 295 -15.72 11.18 -10.91
N ALA A 296 -15.39 11.30 -12.20
CA ALA A 296 -16.03 10.51 -13.25
C ALA A 296 -15.49 9.07 -13.22
N LEU A 297 -14.17 8.93 -13.10
CA LEU A 297 -13.50 7.63 -13.02
C LEU A 297 -13.89 6.84 -11.77
N ALA A 298 -13.91 7.47 -10.59
CA ALA A 298 -14.29 6.82 -9.35
C ALA A 298 -15.74 6.32 -9.36
N ARG A 299 -16.69 7.11 -9.89
CA ARG A 299 -18.07 6.62 -10.04
C ARG A 299 -18.17 5.48 -11.04
N ALA A 300 -17.41 5.55 -12.13
CA ALA A 300 -17.43 4.53 -13.17
C ALA A 300 -16.80 3.22 -12.73
N GLN A 301 -15.72 3.24 -11.93
CA GLN A 301 -15.05 2.02 -11.48
C GLN A 301 -15.89 1.26 -10.44
N ASP A 302 -16.68 1.98 -9.63
CA ASP A 302 -17.54 1.39 -8.61
C ASP A 302 -18.89 0.87 -9.16
N ALA A 303 -19.36 1.44 -10.27
CA ALA A 303 -20.67 1.15 -10.84
C ALA A 303 -20.92 -0.35 -11.15
N PRO A 304 -19.97 -1.14 -11.70
CA PRO A 304 -20.17 -2.58 -11.91
C PRO A 304 -20.52 -3.35 -10.62
N ARG A 305 -19.95 -2.96 -9.48
CA ARG A 305 -20.18 -3.62 -8.18
C ARG A 305 -21.46 -3.15 -7.51
N ILE A 306 -21.77 -1.86 -7.61
CA ILE A 306 -22.91 -1.23 -6.92
C ILE A 306 -24.21 -1.38 -7.72
N GLN A 307 -24.12 -1.56 -9.04
CA GLN A 307 -25.25 -1.72 -9.95
C GLN A 307 -25.16 -3.06 -10.71
N PRO A 308 -25.19 -4.21 -10.01
CA PRO A 308 -24.97 -5.51 -10.63
C PRO A 308 -26.01 -5.84 -11.71
N SER A 309 -27.23 -5.29 -11.64
CA SER A 309 -28.25 -5.47 -12.68
C SER A 309 -27.97 -4.70 -13.99
N ALA A 310 -27.05 -3.73 -13.96
CA ALA A 310 -26.66 -2.93 -15.12
C ALA A 310 -25.39 -3.48 -15.80
N PHE A 311 -24.67 -4.38 -15.14
CA PHE A 311 -23.42 -4.95 -15.64
C PHE A 311 -23.57 -6.45 -15.89
N ASP A 312 -23.47 -6.86 -17.16
CA ASP A 312 -23.60 -8.25 -17.61
C ASP A 312 -22.25 -8.99 -17.73
N GLY A 313 -21.21 -8.48 -17.06
CA GLY A 313 -19.88 -9.08 -17.08
C GLY A 313 -19.63 -9.98 -15.88
N ALA A 314 -18.80 -11.00 -16.08
CA ALA A 314 -18.45 -11.98 -15.05
C ALA A 314 -17.58 -11.41 -13.91
N TYR A 315 -16.77 -10.38 -14.20
CA TYR A 315 -15.77 -9.83 -13.28
C TYR A 315 -15.98 -8.32 -13.11
N PRO A 316 -16.66 -7.86 -12.05
CA PRO A 316 -17.00 -6.45 -11.84
C PRO A 316 -15.91 -5.64 -11.13
N THR A 317 -14.66 -6.14 -11.08
CA THR A 317 -13.57 -5.56 -10.28
C THR A 317 -12.29 -5.42 -11.10
N PHE A 318 -11.53 -4.36 -10.81
CA PHE A 318 -10.18 -4.15 -11.33
C PHE A 318 -9.15 -4.79 -10.40
N ASN A 319 -8.63 -5.95 -10.80
CA ASN A 319 -7.65 -6.74 -10.05
C ASN A 319 -6.45 -7.09 -10.95
N PRO A 320 -5.36 -7.64 -10.39
CA PRO A 320 -4.28 -8.20 -11.19
C PRO A 320 -4.78 -9.20 -12.25
N VAL A 321 -4.06 -9.29 -13.36
CA VAL A 321 -4.30 -10.27 -14.44
C VAL A 321 -3.05 -11.08 -14.77
N VAL A 322 -3.25 -12.25 -15.39
CA VAL A 322 -2.18 -13.03 -16.02
C VAL A 322 -1.84 -12.37 -17.36
N ASP A 323 -0.89 -11.44 -17.34
CA ASP A 323 -0.51 -10.61 -18.50
C ASP A 323 0.39 -11.32 -19.53
N GLY A 324 0.86 -12.54 -19.24
CA GLY A 324 1.72 -13.31 -20.15
C GLY A 324 3.17 -12.79 -20.27
N LYS A 325 3.52 -11.70 -19.58
CA LYS A 325 4.84 -11.05 -19.63
C LYS A 325 5.55 -11.08 -18.28
N ILE A 326 4.93 -10.48 -17.27
CA ILE A 326 5.39 -10.42 -15.88
C ILE A 326 4.71 -11.51 -15.08
N ILE A 327 3.39 -11.60 -15.15
CA ILE A 327 2.63 -12.71 -14.58
C ILE A 327 2.30 -13.67 -15.72
N THR A 328 3.17 -14.66 -15.89
CA THR A 328 3.17 -15.54 -17.06
C THR A 328 2.20 -16.72 -16.96
N ASN A 329 1.72 -17.02 -15.76
CA ASN A 329 0.76 -18.10 -15.48
C ASN A 329 0.04 -17.82 -14.15
N TYR A 330 -1.01 -18.58 -13.86
CA TYR A 330 -1.67 -18.57 -12.56
C TYR A 330 -0.64 -18.85 -11.43
N PRO A 331 -0.61 -18.05 -10.35
CA PRO A 331 0.34 -18.24 -9.25
C PRO A 331 0.32 -19.64 -8.67
N SER A 332 -0.86 -20.26 -8.55
CA SER A 332 -1.03 -21.64 -8.10
C SER A 332 -0.28 -22.65 -8.99
N VAL A 333 -0.39 -22.51 -10.31
CA VAL A 333 0.29 -23.36 -11.30
C VAL A 333 1.80 -23.12 -11.27
N SER A 334 2.24 -21.85 -11.24
CA SER A 334 3.65 -21.48 -11.13
C SER A 334 4.28 -22.08 -9.87
N ILE A 335 3.60 -21.99 -8.72
CA ILE A 335 4.06 -22.53 -7.45
C ILE A 335 4.13 -24.06 -7.50
N GLN A 336 3.08 -24.74 -7.99
CA GLN A 336 3.04 -26.20 -8.11
C GLN A 336 4.16 -26.75 -9.01
N ASN A 337 4.48 -26.03 -10.09
CA ASN A 337 5.57 -26.39 -11.00
C ASN A 337 6.96 -25.99 -10.49
N GLY A 338 7.04 -25.34 -9.33
CA GLY A 338 8.29 -24.87 -8.75
C GLY A 338 8.85 -23.59 -9.38
N ASN A 339 8.11 -22.95 -10.30
CA ASN A 339 8.47 -21.73 -11.02
C ASN A 339 8.18 -20.47 -10.17
N PHE A 340 8.95 -20.30 -9.10
CA PHE A 340 8.89 -19.12 -8.24
C PHE A 340 10.23 -18.87 -7.57
N VAL A 341 10.48 -17.63 -7.15
CA VAL A 341 11.69 -17.21 -6.44
C VAL A 341 11.78 -17.95 -5.10
N LYS A 342 12.87 -18.68 -4.89
CA LYS A 342 13.13 -19.41 -3.64
C LYS A 342 13.78 -18.49 -2.61
N VAL A 343 13.02 -18.06 -1.61
CA VAL A 343 13.48 -17.30 -0.45
C VAL A 343 12.89 -17.88 0.83
N PRO A 344 13.46 -17.62 2.02
CA PRO A 344 12.77 -17.85 3.28
C PRO A 344 11.39 -17.18 3.25
N LEU A 345 10.36 -17.96 3.58
CA LEU A 345 8.96 -17.57 3.51
C LEU A 345 8.28 -17.85 4.85
N ILE A 346 7.61 -16.83 5.37
CA ILE A 346 6.59 -16.99 6.42
C ILE A 346 5.23 -16.81 5.75
N VAL A 347 4.35 -17.79 5.87
CA VAL A 347 2.99 -17.71 5.37
C VAL A 347 2.03 -18.17 6.45
N GLY A 348 0.89 -17.49 6.57
CA GLY A 348 -0.11 -17.82 7.58
C GLY A 348 -1.49 -17.31 7.17
N ALA A 349 -2.49 -17.81 7.87
CA ALA A 349 -3.89 -17.43 7.74
C ALA A 349 -4.52 -17.35 9.14
N THR A 350 -5.60 -16.58 9.28
CA THR A 350 -6.43 -16.64 10.48
C THR A 350 -7.32 -17.89 10.45
N SER A 351 -7.83 -18.34 11.60
CA SER A 351 -8.67 -19.55 11.67
C SER A 351 -9.99 -19.42 10.88
N ASN A 352 -10.45 -18.18 10.61
CA ASN A 352 -11.75 -17.88 10.01
C ASN A 352 -11.65 -16.68 9.06
N GLU A 353 -10.92 -16.81 7.94
CA GLU A 353 -10.63 -15.70 7.02
C GLU A 353 -11.85 -15.01 6.42
N THR A 354 -12.90 -15.77 6.10
CA THR A 354 -14.04 -15.24 5.36
C THR A 354 -15.12 -14.64 6.25
N GLY A 355 -15.12 -14.91 7.56
CA GLY A 355 -15.95 -14.25 8.58
C GLY A 355 -17.49 -14.31 8.42
N THR A 356 -18.01 -14.63 7.25
CA THR A 356 -19.44 -14.61 6.91
C THR A 356 -19.86 -15.88 6.18
N LEU A 357 -21.02 -16.42 6.59
CA LEU A 357 -21.70 -17.56 5.97
C LEU A 357 -22.83 -17.10 5.03
N GLU A 358 -22.87 -15.82 4.68
CA GLU A 358 -23.85 -15.23 3.77
C GLU A 358 -23.15 -14.32 2.75
N PRO A 359 -23.39 -14.47 1.43
CA PRO A 359 -24.28 -15.46 0.81
C PRO A 359 -23.80 -16.90 1.01
N THR A 360 -24.66 -17.87 0.70
CA THR A 360 -24.32 -19.29 0.87
C THR A 360 -23.05 -19.65 0.10
N LEU A 361 -22.26 -20.60 0.59
CA LEU A 361 -21.00 -21.01 -0.06
C LEU A 361 -21.14 -21.32 -1.58
N PRO A 362 -22.22 -21.96 -2.08
CA PRO A 362 -22.43 -22.10 -3.54
C PRO A 362 -22.61 -20.78 -4.29
N GLU A 363 -23.33 -19.83 -3.71
CA GLU A 363 -23.53 -18.50 -4.30
C GLU A 363 -22.23 -17.70 -4.28
N THR A 364 -21.47 -17.77 -3.19
CA THR A 364 -20.12 -17.20 -3.10
C THR A 364 -19.20 -17.80 -4.16
N MET A 365 -19.19 -19.13 -4.32
CA MET A 365 -18.36 -19.80 -5.30
C MET A 365 -18.73 -19.45 -6.74
N LYS A 366 -20.02 -19.34 -7.07
CA LYS A 366 -20.46 -18.89 -8.40
C LYS A 366 -20.12 -17.42 -8.66
N THR A 367 -20.24 -16.57 -7.65
CA THR A 367 -19.91 -15.14 -7.77
C THR A 367 -18.41 -14.94 -7.92
N ALA A 368 -17.62 -15.65 -7.12
CA ALA A 368 -16.17 -15.55 -7.16
C ALA A 368 -15.57 -16.25 -8.38
N PHE A 369 -16.13 -17.40 -8.80
CA PHE A 369 -15.64 -18.20 -9.91
C PHE A 369 -16.76 -18.41 -10.94
N PRO A 370 -17.10 -17.38 -11.74
CA PRO A 370 -18.21 -17.44 -12.69
C PRO A 370 -18.00 -18.48 -13.80
N GLY A 371 -16.75 -18.87 -14.07
CA GLY A 371 -16.41 -19.96 -14.99
C GLY A 371 -16.55 -21.38 -14.40
N LEU A 372 -16.93 -21.51 -13.12
CA LEU A 372 -17.04 -22.82 -12.46
C LEU A 372 -18.31 -23.55 -12.96
N SER A 373 -18.15 -24.76 -13.50
CA SER A 373 -19.29 -25.58 -13.92
C SER A 373 -20.15 -25.99 -12.72
N ALA A 374 -21.44 -26.26 -12.94
CA ALA A 374 -22.32 -26.77 -11.88
C ALA A 374 -21.78 -28.08 -11.26
N GLU A 375 -21.26 -28.99 -12.09
CA GLU A 375 -20.65 -30.24 -11.62
C GLU A 375 -19.41 -29.99 -10.74
N SER A 376 -18.58 -29.01 -11.12
CA SER A 376 -17.42 -28.61 -10.32
C SER A 376 -17.83 -27.94 -9.00
N ALA A 377 -18.92 -27.18 -9.01
CA ALA A 377 -19.51 -26.60 -7.79
C ALA A 377 -19.99 -27.70 -6.86
N ASP A 378 -20.73 -28.68 -7.39
CA ASP A 378 -21.30 -29.79 -6.60
C ASP A 378 -20.19 -30.65 -5.97
N LYS A 379 -19.12 -30.95 -6.72
CA LYS A 379 -17.94 -31.67 -6.18
C LYS A 379 -17.24 -30.94 -5.04
N PHE A 380 -17.30 -29.61 -4.98
CA PHE A 380 -16.74 -28.86 -3.87
C PHE A 380 -17.47 -29.17 -2.54
N PHE A 381 -18.78 -29.44 -2.61
CA PHE A 381 -19.60 -29.79 -1.44
C PHE A 381 -19.44 -31.26 -0.99
N GLU A 382 -18.84 -32.11 -1.81
CA GLU A 382 -18.52 -33.50 -1.45
C GLU A 382 -17.21 -33.60 -0.63
N VAL A 383 -16.37 -32.56 -0.65
CA VAL A 383 -15.16 -32.48 0.17
C VAL A 383 -15.57 -32.15 1.60
N PRO A 384 -15.33 -33.02 2.60
CA PRO A 384 -15.58 -32.68 3.99
C PRO A 384 -14.79 -31.42 4.33
N LEU A 385 -15.48 -30.35 4.76
CA LEU A 385 -14.81 -29.21 5.35
C LEU A 385 -13.96 -29.75 6.50
N LEU A 386 -12.64 -29.60 6.39
CA LEU A 386 -11.71 -30.07 7.40
C LEU A 386 -12.17 -29.51 8.76
N ASP A 387 -12.34 -30.39 9.75
CA ASP A 387 -12.56 -29.96 11.13
C ASP A 387 -11.51 -28.90 11.47
N PRO A 388 -11.89 -27.76 12.08
CA PRO A 388 -10.90 -26.76 12.47
C PRO A 388 -9.84 -27.44 13.34
N PRO A 389 -8.54 -27.14 13.13
CA PRO A 389 -7.48 -27.77 13.89
C PRO A 389 -7.76 -27.62 15.39
N ARG A 390 -8.00 -28.74 16.07
CA ARG A 390 -8.09 -28.77 17.54
C ARG A 390 -6.69 -28.53 18.08
N PHE A 391 -6.39 -27.29 18.41
CA PHE A 391 -5.19 -27.00 19.19
C PHE A 391 -5.37 -27.62 20.59
N PRO A 392 -4.40 -28.41 21.09
CA PRO A 392 -4.47 -28.92 22.45
C PRO A 392 -4.50 -27.73 23.43
N SER A 393 -5.45 -27.80 24.37
CA SER A 393 -5.73 -26.81 25.43
C SER A 393 -4.53 -26.52 26.32
#